data_AF-A0A8B8BAJ6-F1
#
_entry.id   AF-A0A8B8BAJ6-F1
#
_cell.length_a   1.000
_cell.length_b   1.000
_cell.length_c   1.000
_cell.angle_alpha   90.00
_cell.angle_beta   90.00
_cell.angle_gamma   90.00
#
_symmetry.space_group_name_H-M   'P 1'
#
loop_
_entity.id
_entity.type
_entity.pdbx_description
1 polymer ?
#
loop_
_entity_poly.entity_id
_entity_poly.type
_entity_poly.pdbx_seq_one_letter_code
_entity_poly.pdbx_strand_id
1 'polypeptide(L)'
;MKNMTEAFGEEIKKLTFNLTAYETYSEMAHKHLTVPKEYDPQELVDNLAREIEALLETKVKAVEKLVKAAEDAKKDHEFRKHLQLEYVNNKKVLSQEDLKLMGMNTAMNSDIYAMINLTQDSLFNDVQVNPNYSTIHVPTNVYDQAPIILNGIQWSKKLTPC
;
A
#
# COMPACT_ATOMS: atom_id res chain seq x y z
N MET A 1 19.99 57.88 -4.08
CA MET A 1 19.35 56.59 -3.71
C MET A 1 19.97 55.38 -4.41
N LYS A 2 20.20 55.38 -5.72
CA LYS A 2 20.80 54.23 -6.45
C LYS A 2 22.12 53.69 -5.82
N ASN A 3 23.07 54.58 -5.49
CA ASN A 3 24.33 54.16 -4.85
C ASN A 3 24.18 53.50 -3.46
N MET A 4 23.15 53.85 -2.68
CA MET A 4 22.95 53.25 -1.37
C MET A 4 22.40 51.84 -1.47
N THR A 5 21.48 51.61 -2.42
CA THR A 5 20.92 50.28 -2.68
C THR A 5 21.97 49.32 -3.21
N GLU A 6 22.88 49.79 -4.08
CA GLU A 6 24.00 49.00 -4.59
C GLU A 6 25.02 48.66 -3.50
N ALA A 7 25.42 49.66 -2.67
CA ALA A 7 26.34 49.44 -1.56
C ALA A 7 25.79 48.43 -0.53
N PHE A 8 24.51 48.57 -0.19
CA PHE A 8 23.84 47.65 0.73
C PHE A 8 23.69 46.23 0.14
N GLY A 9 23.37 46.12 -1.16
CA GLY A 9 23.30 44.83 -1.85
C GLY A 9 24.65 44.09 -1.86
N GLU A 10 25.75 44.81 -2.06
CA GLU A 10 27.10 44.24 -2.00
C GLU A 10 27.50 43.79 -0.58
N GLU A 11 27.10 44.51 0.47
CA GLU A 11 27.32 44.08 1.85
C GLU A 11 26.54 42.81 2.20
N ILE A 12 25.25 42.73 1.84
CA ILE A 12 24.45 41.52 2.04
C ILE A 12 25.07 40.35 1.30
N LYS A 13 25.45 40.56 0.03
CA LYS A 13 26.10 39.54 -0.79
C LYS A 13 27.33 38.98 -0.07
N LYS A 14 28.27 39.85 0.33
CA LYS A 14 29.50 39.44 1.04
C LYS A 14 29.18 38.67 2.33
N LEU A 15 28.22 39.16 3.11
CA LEU A 15 27.81 38.50 4.35
C LEU A 15 27.22 37.11 4.06
N THR A 16 26.34 36.99 3.06
CA THR A 16 25.71 35.73 2.66
C THR A 16 26.74 34.72 2.15
N PHE A 17 27.64 35.11 1.23
CA PHE A 17 28.68 34.21 0.70
C PHE A 17 29.62 33.70 1.81
N ASN A 18 29.97 34.55 2.78
CA ASN A 18 30.82 34.18 3.91
C ASN A 18 30.08 33.27 4.92
N LEU A 19 28.87 33.64 5.34
CA LEU A 19 28.07 32.85 6.29
C LEU A 19 27.69 31.47 5.76
N THR A 20 27.37 31.38 4.47
CA THR A 20 27.05 30.10 3.82
C THR A 20 28.29 29.30 3.42
N ALA A 21 29.49 29.90 3.55
CA ALA A 21 30.74 29.35 3.06
C ALA A 21 30.64 28.89 1.60
N TYR A 22 29.88 29.61 0.77
CA TYR A 22 29.52 29.17 -0.57
C TYR A 22 30.75 28.88 -1.44
N GLU A 23 31.79 29.73 -1.36
CA GLU A 23 33.02 29.54 -2.14
C GLU A 23 33.71 28.21 -1.79
N THR A 24 33.81 27.88 -0.50
CA THR A 24 34.44 26.63 -0.07
C THR A 24 33.62 25.41 -0.47
N TYR A 25 32.29 25.49 -0.36
CA TYR A 25 31.39 24.43 -0.83
C TYR A 25 31.42 24.26 -2.34
N SER A 26 31.45 25.35 -3.11
CA SER A 26 31.55 25.32 -4.57
C SER A 26 32.86 24.67 -5.01
N GLU A 27 33.98 25.03 -4.38
CA GLU A 27 35.28 24.43 -4.67
C GLU A 27 35.35 22.95 -4.29
N MET A 28 34.81 22.56 -3.11
CA MET A 28 34.73 21.17 -2.70
C MET A 28 33.81 20.35 -3.63
N ALA A 29 32.69 20.94 -4.04
CA ALA A 29 31.77 20.34 -5.01
C ALA A 29 32.48 20.11 -6.35
N HIS A 30 33.23 21.08 -6.89
CA HIS A 30 33.97 20.88 -8.14
C HIS A 30 35.15 19.90 -8.01
N LYS A 31 35.77 19.76 -6.83
CA LYS A 31 36.85 18.80 -6.58
C LYS A 31 36.35 17.36 -6.37
N HIS A 32 35.15 17.18 -5.82
CA HIS A 32 34.62 15.88 -5.41
C HIS A 32 33.45 15.36 -6.24
N LEU A 33 32.71 16.23 -6.94
CA LEU A 33 31.68 15.79 -7.88
C LEU A 33 32.36 15.31 -9.16
N THR A 34 32.16 14.02 -9.44
CA THR A 34 32.54 13.39 -10.69
C THR A 34 31.75 13.95 -11.86
N VAL A 35 32.25 13.67 -13.08
CA VAL A 35 31.74 14.09 -14.40
C VAL A 35 30.22 14.32 -14.39
N PRO A 36 29.74 15.50 -14.86
CA PRO A 36 28.31 15.77 -14.95
C PRO A 36 27.60 14.65 -15.69
N LYS A 37 26.61 14.04 -15.05
CA LYS A 37 25.76 13.04 -15.70
C LYS A 37 24.69 13.79 -16.49
N GLU A 38 24.91 13.92 -17.79
CA GLU A 38 23.88 14.40 -18.70
C GLU A 38 22.80 13.33 -18.83
N TYR A 39 21.54 13.74 -18.75
CA TYR A 39 20.39 12.88 -18.96
C TYR A 39 19.61 13.42 -20.14
N ASP A 40 19.35 12.55 -21.12
CA ASP A 40 18.39 12.86 -22.17
C ASP A 40 16.97 12.74 -21.60
N PRO A 41 16.16 13.82 -21.60
CA PRO A 41 14.78 13.77 -21.13
C PRO A 41 13.94 12.73 -21.88
N GLN A 42 14.21 12.50 -23.16
CA GLN A 42 13.46 11.53 -23.95
C GLN A 42 13.79 10.10 -23.51
N GLU A 43 15.07 9.79 -23.32
CA GLU A 43 15.50 8.49 -22.80
C GLU A 43 14.91 8.19 -21.42
N LEU A 44 14.83 9.19 -20.53
CA LEU A 44 14.21 9.04 -19.21
C LEU A 44 12.72 8.67 -19.30
N VAL A 45 11.97 9.34 -20.17
CA VAL A 45 10.55 9.06 -20.38
C VAL A 45 10.36 7.69 -21.01
N ASP A 46 11.18 7.32 -21.98
CA ASP A 46 11.13 6.02 -22.64
C ASP A 46 11.47 4.88 -21.67
N ASN A 47 12.45 5.09 -20.77
CA ASN A 47 12.77 4.15 -19.69
C ASN A 47 11.59 3.97 -18.73
N LEU A 48 11.00 5.08 -18.27
CA LEU A 48 9.85 5.06 -17.39
C LEU A 48 8.65 4.33 -18.03
N ALA A 49 8.39 4.60 -19.31
CA ALA A 49 7.32 3.95 -20.06
C ALA A 49 7.51 2.42 -20.10
N ARG A 50 8.73 1.95 -20.37
CA ARG A 50 9.07 0.51 -20.36
C ARG A 50 8.92 -0.12 -18.98
N GLU A 51 9.32 0.55 -17.91
CA GLU A 51 9.16 0.05 -16.54
C GLU A 51 7.68 -0.09 -16.17
N ILE A 52 6.85 0.90 -16.53
CA ILE A 52 5.41 0.85 -16.32
C ILE A 52 4.78 -0.29 -17.13
N GLU A 53 5.19 -0.46 -18.39
CA GLU A 53 4.71 -1.55 -19.24
C GLU A 53 4.99 -2.92 -18.62
N ALA A 54 6.22 -3.19 -18.19
CA ALA A 54 6.60 -4.46 -17.55
C ALA A 54 5.83 -4.70 -16.24
N LEU A 55 5.60 -3.65 -15.46
CA LEU A 55 4.81 -3.70 -14.23
C LEU A 55 3.35 -4.04 -14.53
N LEU A 56 2.75 -3.40 -15.53
CA LEU A 56 1.38 -3.65 -15.94
C LEU A 56 1.21 -5.05 -16.52
N GLU A 57 2.14 -5.52 -17.35
CA GLU A 57 2.12 -6.88 -17.88
C GLU A 57 2.15 -7.92 -16.75
N THR A 58 2.97 -7.70 -15.73
CA THR A 58 3.03 -8.57 -14.54
C THR A 58 1.70 -8.57 -13.77
N LYS A 59 1.06 -7.41 -13.62
CA LYS A 59 -0.27 -7.30 -12.99
C LYS A 59 -1.35 -8.02 -13.81
N VAL A 60 -1.34 -7.89 -15.13
CA VAL A 60 -2.27 -8.60 -16.02
C VAL A 60 -2.11 -10.11 -15.87
N LYS A 61 -0.87 -10.63 -15.92
CA LYS A 61 -0.60 -12.06 -15.71
C LYS A 61 -1.07 -12.56 -14.34
N ALA A 62 -0.95 -11.74 -13.29
CA ALA A 62 -1.46 -12.10 -11.97
C ALA A 62 -3.00 -12.20 -11.96
N VAL A 63 -3.69 -11.25 -12.60
CA VAL A 63 -5.16 -11.26 -12.74
C VAL A 63 -5.63 -12.47 -13.54
N GLU A 64 -4.98 -12.79 -14.67
CA GLU A 64 -5.31 -13.97 -15.48
C GLU A 64 -5.21 -15.28 -14.67
N LYS A 65 -4.17 -15.41 -13.83
CA LYS A 65 -4.02 -16.55 -12.92
C LYS A 65 -5.15 -16.62 -11.89
N LEU A 66 -5.53 -15.49 -11.30
CA LEU A 66 -6.63 -15.41 -10.33
C LEU A 66 -7.97 -15.77 -10.98
N VAL A 67 -8.24 -15.30 -12.19
CA VAL A 67 -9.46 -15.63 -12.95
C VAL A 67 -9.54 -17.12 -13.20
N LYS A 68 -8.46 -17.72 -13.72
CA LYS A 68 -8.42 -19.17 -13.95
C LYS A 68 -8.63 -19.97 -12.67
N ALA A 69 -7.95 -19.59 -11.58
CA ALA A 69 -8.13 -20.23 -10.28
C ALA A 69 -9.58 -20.10 -9.77
N ALA A 70 -10.25 -18.97 -10.01
CA ALA A 70 -11.64 -18.75 -9.65
C ALA A 70 -12.60 -19.60 -10.47
N GLU A 71 -12.39 -19.72 -11.78
CA GLU A 71 -13.18 -20.58 -12.66
C GLU A 71 -13.06 -22.05 -12.26
N ASP A 72 -11.84 -22.54 -12.06
CA ASP A 72 -11.57 -23.91 -11.62
C ASP A 72 -12.19 -24.17 -10.22
N ALA A 73 -11.99 -23.24 -9.27
CA ALA A 73 -12.54 -23.34 -7.93
C ALA A 73 -14.07 -23.40 -7.93
N LYS A 74 -14.72 -22.59 -8.78
CA LYS A 74 -16.17 -22.55 -8.91
C LYS A 74 -16.73 -23.79 -9.62
N LYS A 75 -16.04 -24.25 -10.67
CA LYS A 75 -16.42 -25.44 -11.44
C LYS A 75 -16.45 -26.70 -10.58
N ASP A 76 -15.47 -26.85 -9.69
CA ASP A 76 -15.36 -27.99 -8.79
C ASP A 76 -16.32 -27.92 -7.58
N HIS A 77 -17.06 -26.82 -7.41
CA HIS A 77 -17.87 -26.59 -6.21
C HIS A 77 -19.30 -27.08 -6.35
N GLU A 78 -19.70 -27.98 -5.46
CA GLU A 78 -21.08 -28.44 -5.34
C GLU A 78 -21.89 -27.58 -4.36
N PHE A 79 -23.10 -27.20 -4.75
CA PHE A 79 -23.97 -26.39 -3.91
C PHE A 79 -24.52 -27.19 -2.72
N ARG A 80 -24.35 -26.64 -1.50
CA ARG A 80 -24.87 -27.22 -0.25
C ARG A 80 -25.85 -26.27 0.42
N LYS A 81 -27.10 -26.71 0.63
CA LYS A 81 -28.17 -25.89 1.24
C LYS A 81 -27.92 -25.58 2.73
N HIS A 82 -27.32 -26.53 3.46
CA HIS A 82 -27.04 -26.42 4.88
C HIS A 82 -25.52 -26.43 5.13
N LEU A 83 -24.84 -25.37 4.69
CA LEU A 83 -23.41 -25.17 4.93
C LEU A 83 -23.23 -24.29 6.16
N GLN A 84 -22.38 -24.71 7.09
CA GLN A 84 -21.88 -23.86 8.17
C GLN A 84 -20.40 -23.58 7.89
N LEU A 85 -20.06 -22.31 7.76
CA LEU A 85 -18.70 -21.88 7.40
C LEU A 85 -18.30 -20.69 8.25
N GLU A 86 -17.18 -20.83 8.93
CA GLU A 86 -16.51 -19.72 9.58
C GLU A 86 -15.56 -19.05 8.58
N TYR A 87 -15.63 -17.72 8.51
CA TYR A 87 -14.81 -16.90 7.62
C TYR A 87 -14.54 -15.54 8.26
N VAL A 88 -13.46 -14.89 7.82
CA VAL A 88 -13.07 -13.57 8.34
C VAL A 88 -13.89 -12.49 7.64
N ASN A 89 -14.94 -12.01 8.31
CA ASN A 89 -15.73 -10.88 7.81
C ASN A 89 -15.00 -9.57 8.08
N ASN A 90 -14.79 -8.76 7.05
CA ASN A 90 -14.01 -7.52 7.17
C ASN A 90 -14.60 -6.51 8.18
N LYS A 91 -15.92 -6.51 8.37
CA LYS A 91 -16.61 -5.65 9.35
C LYS A 91 -16.36 -6.06 10.81
N LYS A 92 -15.86 -7.29 11.00
CA LYS A 92 -15.60 -7.90 12.31
C LYS A 92 -14.10 -7.95 12.62
N VAL A 93 -13.24 -7.42 11.75
CA VAL A 93 -11.80 -7.31 12.00
C VAL A 93 -11.56 -5.99 12.72
N LEU A 94 -10.96 -6.06 13.90
CA LEU A 94 -10.64 -4.91 14.73
C LEU A 94 -9.20 -5.01 15.21
N SER A 95 -8.54 -3.85 15.33
CA SER A 95 -7.24 -3.77 15.99
C SER A 95 -7.36 -3.94 17.50
N GLN A 96 -6.23 -4.21 18.16
CA GLN A 96 -6.18 -4.22 19.62
C GLN A 96 -6.48 -2.83 20.20
N GLU A 97 -6.07 -1.77 19.49
CA GLU A 97 -6.35 -0.38 19.85
C GLU A 97 -7.85 -0.08 19.77
N ASP A 98 -8.54 -0.50 18.70
CA ASP A 98 -9.98 -0.28 18.51
C ASP A 98 -10.81 -0.99 19.59
N LEU A 99 -10.41 -2.21 19.96
CA LEU A 99 -11.04 -2.96 21.05
C LEU A 99 -10.92 -2.23 22.39
N LYS A 100 -9.74 -1.68 22.70
CA LYS A 100 -9.52 -0.88 23.91
C LYS A 100 -10.37 0.39 23.89
N LEU A 101 -10.44 1.08 22.75
CA LEU A 101 -11.26 2.30 22.57
C LEU A 101 -12.76 2.03 22.77
N MET A 102 -13.24 0.85 22.36
CA MET A 102 -14.63 0.42 22.56
C MET A 102 -14.90 -0.10 23.99
N GLY A 103 -13.92 -0.10 24.89
CA GLY A 103 -14.07 -0.66 26.25
C GLY A 103 -14.30 -2.16 26.24
N MET A 104 -13.87 -2.84 25.17
CA MET A 104 -14.09 -4.27 24.94
C MET A 104 -12.86 -5.07 25.33
N ASN A 105 -13.05 -6.07 26.21
CA ASN A 105 -11.98 -6.97 26.62
C ASN A 105 -11.87 -8.16 25.65
N THR A 106 -10.64 -8.54 25.30
CA THR A 106 -10.31 -9.60 24.33
C THR A 106 -10.93 -10.96 24.65
N ALA A 107 -11.15 -11.28 25.92
CA ALA A 107 -11.68 -12.58 26.37
C ALA A 107 -13.20 -12.73 26.24
N MET A 108 -13.98 -11.64 26.17
CA MET A 108 -15.45 -11.71 26.13
C MET A 108 -16.04 -11.64 24.72
N ASN A 109 -15.28 -11.18 23.72
CA ASN A 109 -15.81 -10.79 22.41
C ASN A 109 -15.21 -11.55 21.22
N SER A 110 -14.45 -12.62 21.48
CA SER A 110 -13.85 -13.46 20.42
C SER A 110 -14.89 -14.06 19.48
N ASP A 111 -16.10 -14.32 19.98
CA ASP A 111 -17.19 -14.91 19.21
C ASP A 111 -17.87 -13.89 18.28
N ILE A 112 -17.67 -12.59 18.55
CA ILE A 112 -18.28 -11.48 17.81
C ILE A 112 -17.30 -10.91 16.77
N TYR A 113 -16.02 -10.87 17.10
CA TYR A 113 -14.97 -10.28 16.26
C TYR A 113 -13.90 -11.31 15.87
N ALA A 114 -13.60 -11.37 14.58
CA ALA A 114 -12.56 -12.25 14.06
C ALA A 114 -11.18 -11.67 14.44
N MET A 115 -10.51 -12.31 15.40
CA MET A 115 -9.22 -11.85 15.89
C MET A 115 -8.09 -12.38 14.99
N ILE A 116 -7.80 -11.65 13.92
CA ILE A 116 -6.58 -11.84 13.13
C ILE A 116 -5.50 -10.89 13.64
N ASN A 117 -4.24 -11.34 13.66
CA ASN A 117 -3.13 -10.48 14.07
C ASN A 117 -2.86 -9.43 12.98
N LEU A 118 -3.05 -8.16 13.30
CA LEU A 118 -2.77 -7.07 12.37
C LEU A 118 -1.41 -6.46 12.68
N THR A 119 -0.63 -6.16 11.65
CA THR A 119 0.67 -5.51 11.75
C THR A 119 0.70 -4.27 10.87
N GLN A 120 1.38 -3.21 11.31
CA GLN A 120 1.61 -2.06 10.45
C GLN A 120 2.57 -2.43 9.33
N ASP A 121 2.25 -2.03 8.11
CA ASP A 121 3.05 -2.31 6.93
C ASP A 121 3.25 -1.02 6.12
N SER A 122 4.51 -0.67 5.86
CA SER A 122 4.88 0.54 5.15
C SER A 122 4.47 0.53 3.68
N LEU A 123 4.29 -0.65 3.08
CA LEU A 123 3.75 -0.79 1.73
C LEU A 123 2.29 -0.31 1.65
N PHE A 124 1.59 -0.31 2.79
CA PHE A 124 0.19 0.09 2.93
C PHE A 124 0.03 1.41 3.70
N ASN A 125 1.03 2.31 3.67
CA ASN A 125 1.02 3.58 4.40
C ASN A 125 0.89 3.40 5.94
N ASP A 126 1.58 2.40 6.49
CA ASP A 126 1.58 2.06 7.93
C ASP A 126 0.20 1.73 8.50
N VAL A 127 -0.75 1.40 7.63
CA VAL A 127 -2.05 0.86 8.00
C VAL A 127 -1.87 -0.56 8.54
N GLN A 128 -2.65 -0.90 9.55
CA GLN A 128 -2.67 -2.23 10.13
C GLN A 128 -3.31 -3.23 9.14
N VAL A 129 -2.52 -4.20 8.66
CA VAL A 129 -2.93 -5.21 7.68
C VAL A 129 -2.53 -6.61 8.13
N ASN A 130 -3.09 -7.63 7.47
CA ASN A 130 -2.64 -9.02 7.60
C ASN A 130 -2.36 -9.60 6.21
N PRO A 131 -1.11 -10.01 5.90
CA PRO A 131 -0.77 -10.56 4.58
C PRO A 131 -1.16 -12.04 4.42
N ASN A 132 -1.46 -12.75 5.52
CA ASN A 132 -1.71 -14.19 5.53
C ASN A 132 -3.20 -14.55 5.36
N TYR A 133 -4.11 -13.63 5.68
CA TYR A 133 -5.55 -13.87 5.62
C TYR A 133 -6.23 -12.91 4.66
N SER A 134 -7.05 -13.46 3.76
CA SER A 134 -8.02 -12.67 3.00
C SER A 134 -9.29 -12.47 3.82
N THR A 135 -9.89 -11.29 3.71
CA THR A 135 -11.17 -10.98 4.36
C THR A 135 -12.30 -10.95 3.33
N ILE A 136 -13.54 -11.19 3.78
CA ILE A 136 -14.73 -11.12 2.96
C ILE A 136 -15.55 -9.89 3.35
N HIS A 137 -15.91 -9.09 2.36
CA HIS A 137 -16.89 -8.02 2.54
C HIS A 137 -18.29 -8.47 2.14
N VAL A 138 -19.20 -8.47 3.10
CA VAL A 138 -20.64 -8.64 2.84
C VAL A 138 -21.34 -7.31 3.14
N PRO A 139 -22.04 -6.69 2.17
CA PRO A 139 -22.81 -5.47 2.39
C PRO A 139 -23.82 -5.61 3.53
N THR A 140 -24.19 -4.51 4.17
CA THR A 140 -25.10 -4.51 5.34
C THR A 140 -26.52 -4.94 5.00
N ASN A 141 -26.96 -4.74 3.75
CA ASN A 141 -28.28 -5.16 3.27
C ASN A 141 -28.34 -6.62 2.79
N VAL A 142 -27.25 -7.39 2.91
CA VAL A 142 -27.16 -8.80 2.52
C VAL A 142 -26.97 -9.67 3.76
N TYR A 143 -27.81 -10.68 3.90
CA TYR A 143 -27.66 -11.67 4.97
C TYR A 143 -26.50 -12.62 4.67
N ASP A 144 -25.48 -12.61 5.52
CA ASP A 144 -24.22 -13.30 5.28
C ASP A 144 -24.28 -14.82 5.47
N GLN A 145 -25.23 -15.32 6.27
CA GLN A 145 -25.48 -16.76 6.43
C GLN A 145 -26.41 -17.34 5.36
N ALA A 146 -26.80 -16.56 4.35
CA ALA A 146 -27.61 -17.09 3.26
C ALA A 146 -26.83 -18.21 2.51
N PRO A 147 -27.47 -19.34 2.14
CA PRO A 147 -26.77 -20.46 1.51
C PRO A 147 -25.97 -20.07 0.26
N ILE A 148 -26.50 -19.16 -0.56
CA ILE A 148 -25.80 -18.67 -1.75
C ILE A 148 -24.50 -17.92 -1.42
N ILE A 149 -24.50 -17.14 -0.33
CA ILE A 149 -23.33 -16.39 0.14
C ILE A 149 -22.29 -17.34 0.71
N LEU A 150 -22.69 -18.25 1.62
CA LEU A 150 -21.78 -19.20 2.24
C LEU A 150 -21.13 -20.14 1.22
N ASN A 151 -21.89 -20.60 0.20
CA ASN A 151 -21.32 -21.36 -0.90
C ASN A 151 -20.34 -20.50 -1.71
N GLY A 152 -20.67 -19.23 -1.94
CA GLY A 152 -19.79 -18.23 -2.53
C GLY A 152 -18.41 -18.18 -1.86
N ILE A 153 -18.45 -17.96 -0.54
CA ILE A 153 -17.26 -17.88 0.31
C ILE A 153 -16.49 -19.20 0.32
N GLN A 154 -17.19 -20.34 0.31
CA GLN A 154 -16.56 -21.66 0.35
C GLN A 154 -15.67 -21.94 -0.85
N TRP A 155 -16.16 -21.68 -2.07
CA TRP A 155 -15.34 -21.92 -3.26
C TRP A 155 -14.25 -20.84 -3.41
N SER A 156 -14.54 -19.59 -3.04
CA SER A 156 -13.55 -18.51 -3.11
C SER A 156 -12.42 -18.66 -2.08
N LYS A 157 -12.58 -19.48 -1.04
CA LYS A 157 -11.50 -19.81 -0.09
C LYS A 157 -10.27 -20.41 -0.78
N LYS A 158 -10.44 -21.07 -1.94
CA LYS A 158 -9.34 -21.61 -2.73
C LYS A 158 -8.46 -20.53 -3.40
N LEU A 159 -8.90 -19.26 -3.39
CA LEU A 159 -8.14 -18.14 -3.95
C LEU A 159 -7.08 -17.57 -3.00
N THR A 160 -7.19 -17.85 -1.71
CA THR A 160 -6.15 -17.47 -0.74
C THR A 160 -5.03 -18.50 -0.84
N PRO A 161 -3.79 -18.09 -1.16
CA PRO A 161 -2.65 -19.01 -1.14
C PRO A 161 -2.42 -19.52 0.29
N CYS A 162 -2.15 -20.83 0.42
CA CYS A 162 -1.74 -21.47 1.67
C CYS A 162 -0.31 -21.09 2.05
#